data_AF-A0AAU5TLD6-F1
#
_entry.id   AF-A0AAU5TLD6-F1
#
_cell.length_a   1.000
_cell.length_b   1.000
_cell.length_c   1.000
_cell.angle_alpha   90.00
_cell.angle_beta   90.00
_cell.angle_gamma   90.00
#
_symmetry.space_group_name_H-M   'P 1'
#
loop_
_entity.id
_entity.type
_entity.pdbx_description
1 polymer ?
#
loop_
_entity_poly.entity_id
_entity_poly.type
_entity_poly.pdbx_seq_one_letter_code
_entity_poly.pdbx_strand_id
1 'polypeptide(L)'
;MMRGSAARRRVVAAVGVAAVLALVDACGTAGGGGAGGGAKPGSGVSTGTASQQASGAPASAGGKGLDQKALDRLALSAPDVPGYGVTTVSGKGSPVDHDSLTTYRAVTPAQCRPVYAAAQLGSLHDFTAQVAQDVVSDSDSMGQHASVSLASYTRADAGTVMTELRAALGKCTTADMRPSDALPGAGLGYSGARPRSVSGYGDEALAFDASQVVVDGGAGPEIPVTVLVVRQGSTIATFLSLNPIQPPAIPQDVLDAQLKKLA
;
A
#
# COMPACT_ATOMS: atom_id res chain seq x y z
N MET A 1 49.39 23.01 -20.66
CA MET A 1 49.88 22.16 -21.76
C MET A 1 49.55 20.71 -21.43
N MET A 2 48.99 19.97 -22.40
CA MET A 2 48.84 18.50 -22.53
C MET A 2 48.06 17.77 -21.41
N ARG A 3 46.76 17.47 -21.58
CA ARG A 3 46.14 16.32 -22.30
C ARG A 3 46.70 14.95 -21.92
N GLY A 4 45.84 14.11 -21.33
CA GLY A 4 46.07 12.69 -21.11
C GLY A 4 44.76 11.96 -20.86
N SER A 5 44.00 11.71 -21.93
CA SER A 5 42.83 10.83 -21.94
C SER A 5 43.26 9.37 -21.74
N ALA A 6 42.60 8.62 -20.86
CA ALA A 6 42.72 7.17 -20.80
C ALA A 6 41.35 6.52 -21.05
N ALA A 7 41.34 5.68 -22.08
CA ALA A 7 40.18 5.19 -22.80
C ALA A 7 39.47 4.03 -22.08
N ARG A 8 38.15 4.01 -22.29
CA ARG A 8 37.25 2.88 -22.01
C ARG A 8 37.63 1.69 -22.89
N ARG A 9 37.75 0.50 -22.30
CA ARG A 9 37.55 -0.79 -22.99
C ARG A 9 36.71 -1.68 -22.08
N ARG A 10 35.43 -1.84 -22.42
CA ARG A 10 34.60 -2.94 -21.92
C ARG A 10 34.34 -3.88 -23.09
N VAL A 11 34.89 -5.08 -22.98
CA VAL A 11 34.56 -6.23 -23.84
C VAL A 11 33.44 -6.96 -23.11
N VAL A 12 32.26 -7.07 -23.73
CA VAL A 12 31.21 -7.99 -23.27
C VAL A 12 30.91 -8.90 -24.46
N ALA A 13 31.28 -10.17 -24.30
CA ALA A 13 31.02 -11.23 -25.25
C ALA A 13 29.55 -11.66 -25.13
N ALA A 14 28.91 -11.82 -26.29
CA ALA A 14 27.59 -12.40 -26.44
C ALA A 14 27.64 -13.93 -26.24
N VAL A 15 26.70 -14.47 -25.48
CA VAL A 15 26.34 -15.89 -25.54
C VAL A 15 24.82 -15.97 -25.57
N GLY A 16 24.30 -16.27 -26.75
CA GLY A 16 22.91 -16.69 -26.94
C GLY A 16 22.77 -18.18 -26.70
N VAL A 17 21.62 -18.60 -26.16
CA VAL A 17 21.16 -19.99 -26.21
C VAL A 17 19.66 -19.98 -26.50
N ALA A 18 19.30 -20.90 -27.38
CA ALA A 18 18.10 -21.00 -28.16
C ALA A 18 16.83 -21.41 -27.39
N ALA A 19 15.70 -21.13 -28.05
CA ALA A 19 14.37 -21.64 -27.75
C ALA A 19 14.27 -23.16 -27.88
N VAL A 20 13.42 -23.77 -27.05
CA VAL A 20 12.76 -25.05 -27.35
C VAL A 20 11.30 -24.96 -26.92
N LEU A 21 10.42 -25.05 -27.92
CA LEU A 21 8.99 -25.34 -27.84
C LEU A 21 8.78 -26.82 -27.50
N ALA A 22 7.79 -27.14 -26.67
CA ALA A 22 7.02 -28.39 -26.81
C ALA A 22 5.64 -28.26 -26.14
N LEU A 23 4.60 -28.39 -26.98
CA LEU A 23 3.20 -28.69 -26.66
C LEU A 23 3.02 -30.21 -26.54
N VAL A 24 2.16 -30.68 -25.63
CA VAL A 24 1.28 -31.89 -25.72
C VAL A 24 0.41 -31.90 -24.45
N ASP A 25 -0.92 -31.76 -24.51
CA ASP A 25 -2.00 -32.67 -24.98
C ASP A 25 -2.55 -33.64 -23.92
N ALA A 26 -3.84 -33.44 -23.62
CA ALA A 26 -4.95 -34.40 -23.55
C ALA A 26 -4.93 -35.62 -22.60
N CYS A 27 -5.97 -35.69 -21.74
CA CYS A 27 -6.95 -36.77 -21.53
C CYS A 27 -7.61 -36.57 -20.15
N GLY A 28 -8.91 -36.71 -19.89
CA GLY A 28 -10.02 -37.26 -20.66
C GLY A 28 -11.01 -37.97 -19.71
N THR A 29 -12.30 -37.92 -20.06
CA THR A 29 -13.38 -38.93 -19.87
C THR A 29 -13.85 -39.31 -18.45
N ALA A 30 -15.07 -38.89 -18.03
CA ALA A 30 -16.40 -39.58 -18.14
C ALA A 30 -16.73 -40.42 -16.87
N GLY A 31 -17.96 -40.62 -16.39
CA GLY A 31 -19.33 -40.32 -16.84
C GLY A 31 -20.31 -41.07 -15.90
N GLY A 32 -21.62 -40.82 -16.06
CA GLY A 32 -22.74 -41.61 -15.48
C GLY A 32 -23.30 -41.03 -14.18
N GLY A 33 -24.58 -40.63 -14.04
CA GLY A 33 -25.78 -40.98 -14.79
C GLY A 33 -26.61 -41.98 -14.00
N GLY A 34 -27.63 -41.52 -13.26
CA GLY A 34 -28.56 -42.37 -12.53
C GLY A 34 -29.74 -41.56 -11.99
N ALA A 35 -30.89 -41.68 -12.65
CA ALA A 35 -32.13 -40.97 -12.39
C ALA A 35 -33.21 -41.90 -11.78
N GLY A 36 -34.21 -41.28 -11.16
CA GLY A 36 -35.55 -41.84 -10.88
C GLY A 36 -35.84 -42.03 -9.39
N GLY A 37 -36.93 -41.55 -8.80
CA GLY A 37 -38.13 -40.87 -9.32
C GLY A 37 -39.32 -41.12 -8.38
N GLY A 38 -40.26 -40.15 -8.29
CA GLY A 38 -41.61 -40.29 -7.74
C GLY A 38 -41.85 -39.60 -6.39
N ALA A 39 -42.36 -38.35 -6.33
CA ALA A 39 -43.79 -37.92 -6.38
C ALA A 39 -44.54 -38.19 -5.04
N LYS A 40 -45.30 -37.28 -4.40
CA LYS A 40 -46.23 -36.22 -4.87
C LYS A 40 -46.71 -35.35 -3.64
N PRO A 41 -47.70 -34.42 -3.72
CA PRO A 41 -47.52 -33.00 -3.42
C PRO A 41 -48.38 -32.45 -2.25
N GLY A 42 -48.10 -31.21 -1.83
CA GLY A 42 -48.99 -30.42 -0.96
C GLY A 42 -48.76 -28.91 -1.13
N SER A 43 -49.76 -28.23 -1.70
CA SER A 43 -49.97 -26.78 -1.76
C SER A 43 -49.76 -26.12 -0.38
N GLY A 44 -49.33 -24.87 -0.19
CA GLY A 44 -49.25 -23.67 -1.02
C GLY A 44 -49.65 -22.48 -0.13
N VAL A 45 -48.82 -21.43 -0.09
CA VAL A 45 -49.15 -19.98 -0.05
C VAL A 45 -47.96 -19.17 0.47
N SER A 46 -47.62 -18.19 -0.34
CA SER A 46 -46.45 -17.31 -0.39
C SER A 46 -46.37 -16.27 0.73
N THR A 47 -45.16 -15.76 1.01
CA THR A 47 -44.72 -14.40 0.63
C THR A 47 -43.30 -14.14 1.15
N GLY A 48 -42.44 -13.53 0.32
CA GLY A 48 -41.22 -12.85 0.77
C GLY A 48 -39.89 -13.48 0.39
N THR A 49 -39.67 -13.76 -0.90
CA THR A 49 -38.33 -13.94 -1.47
C THR A 49 -37.51 -12.65 -1.38
N ALA A 50 -36.37 -12.71 -0.68
CA ALA A 50 -35.17 -11.97 -1.04
C ALA A 50 -34.04 -13.00 -1.12
N SER A 51 -33.86 -13.55 -2.32
CA SER A 51 -32.70 -14.35 -2.68
C SER A 51 -31.46 -13.45 -2.79
N GLN A 52 -30.39 -13.89 -2.15
CA GLN A 52 -28.99 -13.84 -2.58
C GLN A 52 -28.59 -12.74 -3.58
N GLN A 53 -27.61 -11.91 -3.19
CA GLN A 53 -26.26 -11.93 -3.76
C GLN A 53 -25.56 -10.57 -3.61
N ALA A 54 -24.56 -10.52 -2.72
CA ALA A 54 -23.34 -9.75 -2.94
C ALA A 54 -22.19 -10.52 -2.30
N SER A 55 -21.44 -11.18 -3.17
CA SER A 55 -20.14 -11.75 -2.88
C SER A 55 -19.18 -10.63 -2.47
N GLY A 56 -18.54 -10.84 -1.34
CA GLY A 56 -17.28 -10.23 -0.95
C GLY A 56 -16.82 -11.05 0.24
N ALA A 57 -15.56 -11.47 0.28
CA ALA A 57 -14.97 -11.83 1.55
C ALA A 57 -14.13 -10.62 1.96
N PRO A 58 -14.66 -9.66 2.74
CA PRO A 58 -13.90 -8.53 3.20
C PRO A 58 -13.42 -8.78 4.63
N ALA A 59 -12.27 -8.21 4.98
CA ALA A 59 -11.70 -8.14 6.33
C ALA A 59 -11.73 -9.45 7.15
N SER A 60 -10.66 -10.25 7.05
CA SER A 60 -10.22 -11.22 8.06
C SER A 60 -11.31 -11.86 8.92
N ALA A 61 -11.89 -12.93 8.39
CA ALA A 61 -12.75 -13.83 9.16
C ALA A 61 -11.95 -14.37 10.37
N GLY A 62 -12.23 -13.84 11.57
CA GLY A 62 -11.65 -14.31 12.83
C GLY A 62 -10.69 -13.36 13.56
N GLY A 63 -10.56 -12.10 13.14
CA GLY A 63 -9.75 -11.10 13.86
C GLY A 63 -8.23 -11.27 13.75
N LYS A 64 -7.76 -12.38 13.16
CA LYS A 64 -6.39 -12.56 12.66
C LYS A 64 -6.26 -11.78 11.35
N GLY A 65 -5.19 -11.00 11.17
CA GLY A 65 -4.94 -10.26 9.93
C GLY A 65 -4.87 -11.14 8.69
N LEU A 66 -4.90 -10.50 7.52
CA LEU A 66 -4.75 -11.18 6.23
C LEU A 66 -3.32 -11.71 6.10
N ASP A 67 -3.17 -12.86 5.45
CA ASP A 67 -1.87 -13.32 4.98
C ASP A 67 -1.43 -12.53 3.73
N GLN A 68 -0.15 -12.67 3.38
CA GLN A 68 0.44 -11.94 2.25
C GLN A 68 -0.30 -12.21 0.94
N LYS A 69 -0.65 -13.47 0.67
CA LYS A 69 -1.33 -13.85 -0.58
C LYS A 69 -2.72 -13.23 -0.66
N ALA A 70 -3.44 -13.12 0.46
CA ALA A 70 -4.73 -12.47 0.53
C ALA A 70 -4.61 -10.96 0.34
N LEU A 71 -3.64 -10.32 0.98
CA LEU A 71 -3.38 -8.90 0.83
C LEU A 71 -2.94 -8.53 -0.60
N ASP A 72 -2.10 -9.34 -1.23
CA ASP A 72 -1.63 -9.13 -2.60
C ASP A 72 -2.77 -9.12 -3.63
N ARG A 73 -3.89 -9.81 -3.37
CA ARG A 73 -5.08 -9.76 -4.24
C ARG A 73 -5.85 -8.43 -4.11
N LEU A 74 -5.67 -7.72 -3.01
CA LEU A 74 -6.29 -6.41 -2.75
C LEU A 74 -5.43 -5.25 -3.28
N ALA A 75 -4.16 -5.51 -3.59
CA ALA A 75 -3.25 -4.56 -4.22
C ALA A 75 -3.77 -4.12 -5.60
N LEU A 76 -3.48 -2.87 -5.98
CA LEU A 76 -3.81 -2.36 -7.31
C LEU A 76 -3.04 -3.09 -8.40
N SER A 77 -3.67 -3.19 -9.56
CA SER A 77 -3.06 -3.60 -10.82
C SER A 77 -3.38 -2.55 -11.89
N ALA A 78 -2.61 -2.50 -12.98
CA ALA A 78 -2.83 -1.52 -14.04
C ALA A 78 -4.28 -1.49 -14.59
N PRO A 79 -4.99 -2.62 -14.74
CA PRO A 79 -6.41 -2.60 -15.13
C PRO A 79 -7.36 -1.95 -14.11
N ASP A 80 -6.99 -1.87 -12.84
CA ASP A 80 -7.82 -1.25 -11.80
C ASP A 80 -7.80 0.30 -11.90
N VAL A 81 -6.75 0.87 -12.48
CA VAL A 81 -6.51 2.33 -12.58
C VAL A 81 -6.04 2.71 -13.99
N PRO A 82 -6.94 2.77 -14.99
CA PRO A 82 -6.58 3.12 -16.36
C PRO A 82 -5.90 4.49 -16.45
N GLY A 83 -4.80 4.57 -17.20
CA GLY A 83 -4.00 5.80 -17.35
C GLY A 83 -2.91 5.99 -16.29
N TYR A 84 -2.66 4.97 -15.46
CA TYR A 84 -1.57 4.94 -14.50
C TYR A 84 -0.68 3.71 -14.67
N GLY A 85 0.63 3.93 -14.57
CA GLY A 85 1.60 2.89 -14.30
C GLY A 85 1.55 2.50 -12.82
N VAL A 86 1.49 1.20 -12.54
CA VAL A 86 1.51 0.64 -11.18
C VAL A 86 2.76 -0.23 -11.00
N THR A 87 3.64 0.18 -10.11
CA THR A 87 4.88 -0.54 -9.79
C THR A 87 4.85 -1.02 -8.35
N THR A 88 5.12 -2.30 -8.09
CA THR A 88 5.26 -2.80 -6.72
C THR A 88 6.66 -2.44 -6.20
N VAL A 89 6.70 -1.75 -5.06
CA VAL A 89 7.93 -1.36 -4.36
C VAL A 89 8.34 -2.45 -3.37
N SER A 90 7.37 -2.99 -2.62
CA SER A 90 7.59 -4.08 -1.66
C SER A 90 6.34 -4.97 -1.52
N GLY A 91 6.52 -6.16 -0.94
CA GLY A 91 5.47 -7.18 -0.83
C GLY A 91 5.38 -8.07 -2.07
N LYS A 92 4.19 -8.61 -2.36
CA LYS A 92 3.89 -9.43 -3.56
C LYS A 92 4.74 -10.69 -3.70
N GLY A 93 4.66 -11.56 -2.69
CA GLY A 93 5.43 -12.81 -2.61
C GLY A 93 6.81 -12.69 -1.93
N SER A 94 7.22 -11.47 -1.57
CA SER A 94 8.38 -11.25 -0.69
C SER A 94 7.97 -11.36 0.78
N PRO A 95 8.83 -11.88 1.68
CA PRO A 95 8.59 -11.84 3.11
C PRO A 95 8.36 -10.40 3.59
N VAL A 96 7.52 -10.25 4.60
CA VAL A 96 7.37 -8.99 5.32
C VAL A 96 8.70 -8.61 5.97
N ASP A 97 9.17 -7.40 5.73
CA ASP A 97 10.30 -6.80 6.43
C ASP A 97 9.80 -5.98 7.63
N HIS A 98 10.20 -6.39 8.84
CA HIS A 98 9.86 -5.71 10.09
C HIS A 98 10.95 -4.72 10.55
N ASP A 99 12.10 -4.62 9.84
CA ASP A 99 13.23 -3.76 10.22
C ASP A 99 12.84 -2.27 10.24
N SER A 100 11.79 -1.92 9.50
CA SER A 100 11.19 -0.59 9.50
C SER A 100 10.71 -0.14 10.90
N LEU A 101 10.31 -1.06 11.78
CA LEU A 101 9.87 -0.70 13.13
C LEU A 101 10.99 -0.13 14.00
N THR A 102 12.20 -0.70 13.90
CA THR A 102 13.38 -0.19 14.62
C THR A 102 13.68 1.23 14.15
N THR A 103 13.60 1.46 12.85
CA THR A 103 13.80 2.76 12.20
C THR A 103 12.80 3.79 12.71
N TYR A 104 11.49 3.47 12.70
CA TYR A 104 10.46 4.40 13.18
C TYR A 104 10.58 4.72 14.68
N ARG A 105 11.04 3.76 15.50
CA ARG A 105 11.24 3.98 16.94
C ARG A 105 12.41 4.92 17.24
N ALA A 106 13.33 5.12 16.30
CA ALA A 106 14.43 6.06 16.46
C ALA A 106 14.04 7.53 16.19
N VAL A 107 12.85 7.79 15.63
CA VAL A 107 12.39 9.15 15.32
C VAL A 107 12.23 9.98 16.59
N THR A 108 12.64 11.25 16.49
CA THR A 108 12.53 12.26 17.54
C THR A 108 11.75 13.48 17.06
N PRO A 109 10.88 14.08 17.90
CA PRO A 109 10.53 13.65 19.24
C PRO A 109 9.61 12.42 19.24
N ALA A 110 9.58 11.66 20.33
CA ALA A 110 8.89 10.37 20.39
C ALA A 110 7.38 10.46 20.09
N GLN A 111 6.72 11.56 20.48
CA GLN A 111 5.30 11.77 20.18
C GLN A 111 4.97 11.89 18.69
N CYS A 112 5.98 12.10 17.84
CA CYS A 112 5.82 12.25 16.39
C CYS A 112 6.03 10.94 15.62
N ARG A 113 6.46 9.87 16.28
CA ARG A 113 6.73 8.58 15.64
C ARG A 113 5.55 8.03 14.81
N PRO A 114 4.27 8.10 15.26
CA PRO A 114 3.17 7.63 14.45
C PRO A 114 2.96 8.44 13.16
N VAL A 115 3.15 9.76 13.22
CA VAL A 115 3.06 10.64 12.03
C VAL A 115 4.17 10.33 11.04
N TYR A 116 5.41 10.18 11.54
CA TYR A 116 6.55 9.80 10.70
C TYR A 116 6.34 8.43 10.05
N ALA A 117 5.93 7.43 10.83
CA ALA A 117 5.69 6.08 10.31
C ALA A 117 4.62 6.09 9.21
N ALA A 118 3.50 6.81 9.40
CA ALA A 118 2.46 6.96 8.38
C ALA A 118 2.98 7.68 7.13
N ALA A 119 3.80 8.72 7.28
CA ALA A 119 4.44 9.40 6.16
C ALA A 119 5.51 8.54 5.45
N GLN A 120 5.94 7.43 6.07
CA GLN A 120 6.79 6.41 5.46
C GLN A 120 5.98 5.17 5.04
N LEU A 121 4.66 5.30 4.89
CA LEU A 121 3.73 4.23 4.49
C LEU A 121 3.67 3.04 5.46
N GLY A 122 4.02 3.23 6.74
CA GLY A 122 4.07 2.20 7.76
C GLY A 122 3.36 2.59 9.07
N SER A 123 3.64 1.83 10.14
CA SER A 123 3.15 2.10 11.50
C SER A 123 4.15 1.60 12.54
N LEU A 124 3.86 1.81 13.83
CA LEU A 124 4.70 1.33 14.95
C LEU A 124 4.35 -0.09 15.42
N HIS A 125 3.46 -0.77 14.72
CA HIS A 125 2.93 -2.09 15.08
C HIS A 125 3.30 -3.12 14.02
N ASP A 126 3.52 -4.35 14.47
CA ASP A 126 3.75 -5.48 13.57
C ASP A 126 2.51 -5.75 12.73
N PHE A 127 2.73 -5.97 11.44
CA PHE A 127 1.72 -6.35 10.48
C PHE A 127 1.91 -7.80 10.06
N THR A 128 0.83 -8.48 9.73
CA THR A 128 0.85 -9.87 9.24
C THR A 128 1.18 -9.96 7.76
N ALA A 129 1.00 -8.87 7.02
CA ALA A 129 1.26 -8.74 5.60
C ALA A 129 1.36 -7.27 5.21
N GLN A 130 2.18 -6.94 4.21
CA GLN A 130 2.23 -5.60 3.62
C GLN A 130 2.53 -5.67 2.12
N VAL A 131 1.97 -4.72 1.39
CA VAL A 131 2.35 -4.42 0.00
C VAL A 131 2.46 -2.91 -0.15
N ALA A 132 3.48 -2.43 -0.85
CA ALA A 132 3.64 -1.03 -1.19
C ALA A 132 3.81 -0.88 -2.69
N GLN A 133 3.17 0.14 -3.26
CA GLN A 133 3.10 0.38 -4.69
C GLN A 133 3.28 1.86 -4.99
N ASP A 134 3.97 2.15 -6.07
CA ASP A 134 4.00 3.47 -6.68
C ASP A 134 3.01 3.49 -7.85
N VAL A 135 2.20 4.53 -7.89
CA VAL A 135 1.16 4.78 -8.90
C VAL A 135 1.46 6.12 -9.55
N VAL A 136 1.80 6.10 -10.83
CA VAL A 136 2.26 7.27 -11.59
C VAL A 136 1.34 7.47 -12.78
N SER A 137 0.85 8.69 -12.98
CA SER A 137 0.05 9.02 -14.17
C SER A 137 0.88 8.90 -15.45
N ASP A 138 0.35 8.20 -16.45
CA ASP A 138 1.01 8.03 -17.76
C ASP A 138 1.05 9.34 -18.56
N SER A 139 0.19 10.30 -18.21
CA SER A 139 -0.05 11.54 -18.95
C SER A 139 0.54 12.78 -18.28
N ASP A 140 0.92 12.70 -17.01
CA ASP A 140 1.38 13.84 -16.25
C ASP A 140 2.91 13.97 -16.27
N SER A 141 3.40 14.90 -17.07
CA SER A 141 4.83 15.24 -17.12
C SER A 141 5.32 15.96 -15.85
N MET A 142 4.40 16.48 -15.04
CA MET A 142 4.69 17.17 -13.77
C MET A 142 4.72 16.20 -12.58
N GLY A 143 4.50 14.90 -12.84
CA GLY A 143 4.82 13.82 -11.91
C GLY A 143 3.91 13.76 -10.70
N GLN A 144 2.57 13.84 -10.86
CA GLN A 144 1.67 13.33 -9.82
C GLN A 144 2.01 11.86 -9.55
N HIS A 145 2.71 11.67 -8.44
CA HIS A 145 3.13 10.40 -7.92
C HIS A 145 2.34 10.16 -6.64
N ALA A 146 1.69 9.00 -6.57
CA ALA A 146 1.07 8.51 -5.35
C ALA A 146 1.70 7.17 -4.99
N SER A 147 2.14 7.05 -3.75
CA SER A 147 2.49 5.76 -3.18
C SER A 147 1.31 5.25 -2.35
N VAL A 148 1.00 3.97 -2.50
CA VAL A 148 -0.08 3.28 -1.79
C VAL A 148 0.54 2.11 -1.06
N SER A 149 0.32 2.02 0.26
CA SER A 149 0.62 0.81 1.02
C SER A 149 -0.64 0.23 1.61
N LEU A 150 -0.78 -1.09 1.51
CA LEU A 150 -1.73 -1.86 2.30
C LEU A 150 -0.94 -2.62 3.34
N ALA A 151 -1.35 -2.53 4.60
CA ALA A 151 -0.81 -3.32 5.69
C ALA A 151 -1.96 -4.01 6.43
N SER A 152 -1.82 -5.31 6.67
CA SER A 152 -2.79 -6.08 7.43
C SER A 152 -2.30 -6.35 8.85
N TYR A 153 -3.20 -6.23 9.81
CA TYR A 153 -2.92 -6.33 11.23
C TYR A 153 -3.91 -7.28 11.89
N THR A 154 -3.76 -7.55 13.18
CA THR A 154 -4.94 -7.96 13.95
C THR A 154 -5.96 -6.81 13.98
N ARG A 155 -7.24 -7.11 14.19
CA ARG A 155 -8.25 -6.03 14.32
C ARG A 155 -7.93 -5.07 15.46
N ALA A 156 -7.35 -5.57 16.55
CA ALA A 156 -6.96 -4.75 17.69
C ALA A 156 -5.82 -3.80 17.31
N ASP A 157 -4.76 -4.32 16.69
CA ASP A 157 -3.60 -3.50 16.32
C ASP A 157 -3.96 -2.46 15.25
N ALA A 158 -4.81 -2.80 14.28
CA ALA A 158 -5.32 -1.82 13.31
C ALA A 158 -6.05 -0.64 13.99
N GLY A 159 -6.83 -0.92 15.04
CA GLY A 159 -7.48 0.11 15.85
C GLY A 159 -6.47 0.95 16.65
N THR A 160 -5.45 0.30 17.22
CA THR A 160 -4.38 0.97 17.98
C THR A 160 -3.57 1.91 17.08
N VAL A 161 -3.19 1.48 15.88
CA VAL A 161 -2.46 2.31 14.90
C VAL A 161 -3.22 3.61 14.62
N MET A 162 -4.53 3.53 14.34
CA MET A 162 -5.35 4.72 14.06
C MET A 162 -5.49 5.62 15.29
N THR A 163 -5.61 5.03 16.48
CA THR A 163 -5.70 5.78 17.75
C THR A 163 -4.41 6.54 18.05
N GLU A 164 -3.26 5.89 17.90
CA GLU A 164 -1.94 6.50 18.11
C GLU A 164 -1.66 7.60 17.08
N LEU A 165 -1.99 7.37 15.81
CA LEU A 165 -1.84 8.38 14.77
C LEU A 165 -2.69 9.62 15.07
N ARG A 166 -3.96 9.45 15.42
CA ARG A 166 -4.84 10.56 15.82
C ARG A 166 -4.25 11.35 16.99
N ALA A 167 -3.77 10.64 18.02
CA ALA A 167 -3.20 11.28 19.20
C ALA A 167 -1.91 12.06 18.88
N ALA A 168 -1.08 11.53 17.98
CA ALA A 168 0.15 12.17 17.52
C ALA A 168 -0.13 13.40 16.65
N LEU A 169 -1.14 13.34 15.77
CA LEU A 169 -1.52 14.45 14.88
C LEU A 169 -1.92 15.73 15.63
N GLY A 170 -2.45 15.62 16.85
CA GLY A 170 -2.76 16.79 17.70
C GLY A 170 -1.54 17.41 18.39
N LYS A 171 -0.36 16.77 18.31
CA LYS A 171 0.83 17.12 19.13
C LYS A 171 2.10 17.26 18.30
N CYS A 172 2.16 16.65 17.13
CA CYS A 172 3.35 16.60 16.31
C CYS A 172 3.44 17.84 15.42
N THR A 173 4.49 18.63 15.62
CA THR A 173 4.81 19.77 14.74
C THR A 173 5.97 19.46 13.80
N THR A 174 6.94 18.67 14.26
CA THR A 174 8.14 18.29 13.51
C THR A 174 8.62 16.91 13.98
N ALA A 175 9.01 16.05 13.05
CA ALA A 175 9.42 14.67 13.25
C ALA A 175 10.70 14.37 12.45
N ASP A 176 11.84 14.25 13.12
CA ASP A 176 13.13 14.07 12.47
C ASP A 176 13.71 12.69 12.76
N MET A 177 14.30 12.07 11.74
CA MET A 177 15.20 10.93 11.89
C MET A 177 16.60 11.34 11.45
N ARG A 178 17.47 11.58 12.44
CA ARG A 178 18.88 11.94 12.18
C ARG A 178 19.71 10.69 11.86
N PRO A 179 20.68 10.78 10.92
CA PRO A 179 21.75 9.81 10.75
C PRO A 179 22.39 9.46 12.09
N SER A 180 22.68 8.17 12.27
CA SER A 180 23.50 7.66 13.37
C SER A 180 24.25 6.41 12.92
N ASP A 181 25.25 5.95 13.67
CA ASP A 181 25.97 4.72 13.33
C ASP A 181 25.04 3.49 13.23
N ALA A 182 23.94 3.49 13.98
CA ALA A 182 22.91 2.45 13.92
C ALA A 182 21.91 2.64 12.76
N LEU A 183 21.82 3.85 12.20
CA LEU A 183 20.92 4.23 11.09
C LEU A 183 21.67 5.13 10.09
N PRO A 184 22.69 4.61 9.39
CA PRO A 184 23.53 5.43 8.51
C PRO A 184 22.79 5.97 7.29
N GLY A 185 21.63 5.39 6.95
CA GLY A 185 20.74 5.84 5.88
C GLY A 185 19.60 6.76 6.34
N ALA A 186 19.58 7.19 7.61
CA ALA A 186 18.65 8.23 8.06
C ALA A 186 19.02 9.61 7.46
N GLY A 187 18.29 10.67 7.82
CA GLY A 187 18.45 12.00 7.21
C GLY A 187 17.19 12.54 6.55
N LEU A 188 16.08 11.83 6.64
CA LEU A 188 14.75 12.32 6.27
C LEU A 188 13.94 12.69 7.52
N GLY A 189 13.30 13.84 7.48
CA GLY A 189 12.37 14.33 8.47
C GLY A 189 11.07 14.81 7.83
N TYR A 190 10.09 15.10 8.67
CA TYR A 190 8.83 15.73 8.31
C TYR A 190 8.57 16.92 9.23
N SER A 191 8.22 18.07 8.68
CA SER A 191 7.85 19.26 9.42
C SER A 191 6.43 19.69 9.10
N GLY A 192 5.87 20.54 9.96
CA GLY A 192 4.61 21.21 9.69
C GLY A 192 3.41 20.28 9.55
N ALA A 193 3.38 19.14 10.25
CA ALA A 193 2.23 18.24 10.19
C ALA A 193 0.94 18.97 10.60
N ARG A 194 -0.06 18.93 9.72
CA ARG A 194 -1.35 19.60 9.88
C ARG A 194 -2.47 18.61 9.59
N PRO A 195 -3.30 18.24 10.59
CA PRO A 195 -4.45 17.38 10.36
C PRO A 195 -5.43 18.02 9.37
N ARG A 196 -6.01 17.20 8.50
CA ARG A 196 -7.03 17.60 7.53
C ARG A 196 -8.30 16.80 7.77
N SER A 197 -9.44 17.48 7.69
CA SER A 197 -10.74 16.84 7.83
C SER A 197 -10.98 15.90 6.65
N VAL A 198 -11.38 14.67 6.95
CA VAL A 198 -11.72 13.66 5.95
C VAL A 198 -12.87 12.82 6.49
N SER A 199 -13.79 12.41 5.62
CA SER A 199 -14.94 11.57 5.95
C SER A 199 -15.37 10.77 4.73
N GLY A 200 -16.07 9.66 4.95
CA GLY A 200 -16.65 8.85 3.86
C GLY A 200 -15.71 7.77 3.29
N TYR A 201 -14.57 7.52 3.93
CA TYR A 201 -13.66 6.44 3.54
C TYR A 201 -13.50 5.41 4.65
N GLY A 202 -13.71 4.15 4.28
CA GLY A 202 -13.56 2.98 5.14
C GLY A 202 -14.37 3.05 6.45
N ASP A 203 -13.92 2.28 7.44
CA ASP A 203 -14.47 2.33 8.81
C ASP A 203 -13.97 3.58 9.55
N GLU A 204 -12.75 4.02 9.24
CA GLU A 204 -12.10 5.17 9.86
C GLU A 204 -11.04 5.75 8.92
N ALA A 205 -10.94 7.09 8.84
CA ALA A 205 -9.94 7.76 8.04
C ALA A 205 -9.29 8.93 8.80
N LEU A 206 -8.00 9.10 8.58
CA LEU A 206 -7.19 10.21 9.09
C LEU A 206 -6.37 10.77 7.94
N ALA A 207 -6.26 12.08 7.84
CA ALA A 207 -5.46 12.71 6.82
C ALA A 207 -4.68 13.89 7.38
N PHE A 208 -3.51 14.16 6.79
CA PHE A 208 -2.69 15.30 7.17
C PHE A 208 -1.80 15.73 6.02
N ASP A 209 -1.37 16.97 6.08
CA ASP A 209 -0.38 17.55 5.18
C ASP A 209 0.89 17.84 5.97
N ALA A 210 2.05 17.72 5.34
CA ALA A 210 3.37 17.94 5.95
C ALA A 210 4.38 18.38 4.88
N SER A 211 5.58 18.75 5.31
CA SER A 211 6.75 18.97 4.45
C SER A 211 7.78 17.88 4.73
N GLN A 212 8.25 17.17 3.70
CA GLN A 212 9.43 16.31 3.81
C GLN A 212 10.69 17.20 3.77
N VAL A 213 11.64 16.92 4.67
CA VAL A 213 12.88 17.70 4.82
C VAL A 213 14.11 16.78 4.92
N VAL A 214 15.26 17.28 4.47
CA VAL A 214 16.56 16.63 4.68
C VAL A 214 17.20 17.19 5.94
N VAL A 215 17.51 16.32 6.92
CA VAL A 215 17.85 16.74 8.29
C VAL A 215 19.31 17.22 8.44
N ASP A 216 20.23 16.70 7.63
CA ASP A 216 21.68 16.91 7.80
C ASP A 216 22.34 17.79 6.71
N GLY A 217 21.55 18.40 5.81
CA GLY A 217 22.07 19.10 4.62
C GLY A 217 22.13 20.63 4.69
N GLY A 218 21.68 21.27 5.77
CA GLY A 218 21.26 22.68 5.67
C GLY A 218 20.02 22.80 4.75
N ALA A 219 19.59 24.03 4.41
CA ALA A 219 18.32 24.36 3.73
C ALA A 219 18.12 23.65 2.36
N GLY A 220 17.84 22.35 2.38
CA GLY A 220 17.31 21.60 1.26
C GLY A 220 15.85 22.00 1.03
N PRO A 221 15.32 21.81 -0.19
CA PRO A 221 13.93 22.14 -0.49
C PRO A 221 13.01 21.32 0.40
N GLU A 222 12.05 21.99 1.05
CA GLU A 222 10.92 21.31 1.65
C GLU A 222 10.02 20.79 0.53
N ILE A 223 9.71 19.50 0.54
CA ILE A 223 8.82 18.89 -0.45
C ILE A 223 7.45 18.71 0.22
N PRO A 224 6.40 19.41 -0.24
CA PRO A 224 5.06 19.19 0.28
C PRO A 224 4.61 17.74 0.10
N VAL A 225 3.98 17.21 1.15
CA VAL A 225 3.44 15.85 1.22
C VAL A 225 2.01 15.91 1.73
N THR A 226 1.13 15.12 1.12
CA THR A 226 -0.20 14.84 1.65
C THR A 226 -0.34 13.35 1.93
N VAL A 227 -0.90 13.02 3.09
CA VAL A 227 -1.10 11.63 3.54
C VAL A 227 -2.58 11.41 3.87
N LEU A 228 -3.08 10.24 3.48
CA LEU A 228 -4.40 9.74 3.85
C LEU A 228 -4.25 8.29 4.33
N VAL A 229 -4.73 8.02 5.54
CA VAL A 229 -4.72 6.69 6.16
C VAL A 229 -6.16 6.25 6.35
N VAL A 230 -6.54 5.12 5.77
CA VAL A 230 -7.88 4.55 5.83
C VAL A 230 -7.82 3.16 6.43
N ARG A 231 -8.60 2.90 7.48
CA ARG A 231 -8.79 1.55 8.03
C ARG A 231 -10.08 0.94 7.46
N GLN A 232 -9.96 -0.27 6.94
CA GLN A 232 -11.09 -1.16 6.63
C GLN A 232 -10.90 -2.48 7.37
N GLY A 233 -11.68 -2.70 8.42
CA GLY A 233 -11.54 -3.86 9.30
C GLY A 233 -10.15 -3.96 9.93
N SER A 234 -9.39 -4.97 9.51
CA SER A 234 -8.02 -5.25 9.99
C SER A 234 -6.92 -4.79 9.02
N THR A 235 -7.29 -4.12 7.93
CA THR A 235 -6.35 -3.62 6.93
C THR A 235 -6.33 -2.10 6.98
N ILE A 236 -5.12 -1.53 6.88
CA ILE A 236 -4.91 -0.09 6.75
C ILE A 236 -4.32 0.16 5.36
N ALA A 237 -4.96 1.06 4.62
CA ALA A 237 -4.42 1.63 3.39
C ALA A 237 -3.86 3.03 3.68
N THR A 238 -2.59 3.23 3.38
CA THR A 238 -1.92 4.53 3.49
C THR A 238 -1.60 5.02 2.09
N PHE A 239 -2.12 6.18 1.74
CA PHE A 239 -1.85 6.89 0.51
C PHE A 239 -0.97 8.08 0.82
N LEU A 240 0.06 8.28 0.01
CA LEU A 240 0.95 9.41 0.11
C LEU A 240 1.14 10.00 -1.28
N SER A 241 1.04 11.31 -1.40
CA SER A 241 1.52 12.03 -2.58
C SER A 241 2.52 13.09 -2.14
N LEU A 242 3.57 13.24 -2.93
CA LEU A 242 4.59 14.27 -2.75
C LEU A 242 4.85 14.92 -4.11
N ASN A 243 4.97 16.24 -4.14
CA ASN A 243 5.30 16.95 -5.36
C ASN A 243 6.02 18.27 -5.03
N PRO A 244 7.22 18.53 -5.60
CA PRO A 244 7.98 19.74 -5.31
C PRO A 244 7.52 20.97 -6.11
N ILE A 245 6.63 20.82 -7.09
CA ILE A 245 6.24 21.87 -8.04
C ILE A 245 4.80 22.35 -7.82
N GLN A 246 3.87 21.43 -7.58
CA GLN A 246 2.44 21.71 -7.39
C GLN A 246 1.94 21.13 -6.07
N PRO A 247 0.80 21.61 -5.54
CA PRO A 247 0.19 21.01 -4.35
C PRO A 247 0.01 19.50 -4.54
N PRO A 248 0.54 18.66 -3.63
CA PRO A 248 0.42 17.21 -3.73
C PRO A 248 -1.05 16.81 -3.56
N ALA A 249 -1.50 15.89 -4.38
CA ALA A 249 -2.87 15.40 -4.35
C ALA A 249 -2.87 13.90 -4.61
N ILE A 250 -3.64 13.16 -3.82
CA ILE A 250 -3.88 11.74 -4.09
C ILE A 250 -4.94 11.68 -5.20
N PRO A 251 -4.66 11.05 -6.35
CA PRO A 251 -5.65 10.92 -7.42
C PRO A 251 -6.90 10.18 -6.95
N GLN A 252 -8.07 10.74 -7.22
CA GLN A 252 -9.34 10.24 -6.69
C GLN A 252 -9.71 8.88 -7.27
N ASP A 253 -9.41 8.64 -8.54
CA ASP A 253 -9.56 7.36 -9.22
C ASP A 253 -8.71 6.25 -8.60
N VAL A 254 -7.45 6.54 -8.22
CA VAL A 254 -6.57 5.62 -7.49
C VAL A 254 -7.13 5.30 -6.10
N LEU A 255 -7.59 6.34 -5.39
CA LEU A 255 -8.22 6.17 -4.08
C LEU A 255 -9.48 5.30 -4.17
N ASP A 256 -10.40 5.63 -5.06
CA ASP A 256 -11.68 4.92 -5.23
C ASP A 256 -11.46 3.47 -5.67
N ALA A 257 -10.53 3.23 -6.61
CA ALA A 257 -10.18 1.88 -7.05
C ALA A 257 -9.62 1.04 -5.89
N GLN A 258 -8.71 1.60 -5.09
CA GLN A 258 -8.13 0.87 -3.97
C GLN A 258 -9.16 0.61 -2.87
N LEU A 259 -10.00 1.59 -2.52
CA LEU A 259 -11.03 1.41 -1.49
C LEU A 259 -12.10 0.40 -1.93
N LYS A 260 -12.46 0.38 -3.21
CA LYS A 260 -13.36 -0.64 -3.78
C LYS A 260 -12.83 -2.06 -3.61
N LYS A 261 -11.51 -2.27 -3.70
CA LYS A 261 -10.90 -3.60 -3.48
C LYS A 261 -10.92 -4.02 -2.00
N LEU A 262 -10.98 -3.07 -1.07
CA LEU A 262 -11.02 -3.34 0.38
C LEU A 262 -12.43 -3.62 0.93
N ALA A 263 -13.46 -3.18 0.20
CA ALA A 263 -14.87 -3.28 0.57
C ALA A 263 -15.45 -4.70 0.44
#